data_AF-A0A392P9C0-F1
#
_entry.id   AF-A0A392P9C0-F1
#
_cell.length_a   1.000
_cell.length_b   1.000
_cell.length_c   1.000
_cell.angle_alpha   90.00
_cell.angle_beta   90.00
_cell.angle_gamma   90.00
#
_symmetry.space_group_name_H-M   'P 1'
#
loop_
_entity.id
_entity.type
_entity.pdbx_description
1 polymer ?
#
loop_
_entity_poly.entity_id
_entity_poly.type
_entity_poly.pdbx_seq_one_letter_code
_entity_poly.pdbx_strand_id
1 'polypeptide(L)'
;AFKVLAKNYLDIESHDDLFPIVEKLLGETNITPADVAENLMPNSITEDFETCLKNLIHSLQIAKKAAEDEEAKKKAEDEEAQFKVEKDKQELTQQEVKVKANGILEEKVENGVH
;
A
#
# COMPACT_ATOMS: atom_id res chain seq x y z
N ALA A 1 -6.75 -19.43 -18.25
CA ALA A 1 -8.08 -18.85 -17.98
C ALA A 1 -8.38 -17.70 -18.95
N PHE A 2 -7.56 -16.65 -18.99
CA PHE A 2 -7.73 -15.49 -19.89
C PHE A 2 -7.97 -15.85 -21.38
N LYS A 3 -7.12 -16.68 -22.00
CA LYS A 3 -7.25 -17.06 -23.42
C LYS A 3 -8.62 -17.66 -23.78
N VAL A 4 -9.26 -18.37 -22.84
CA VAL A 4 -10.61 -18.93 -23.04
C VAL A 4 -11.65 -17.81 -23.05
N LEU A 5 -11.51 -16.80 -22.17
CA LEU A 5 -12.37 -15.62 -22.17
C LEU A 5 -12.19 -14.78 -23.44
N ALA A 6 -10.95 -14.58 -23.88
CA ALA A 6 -10.65 -13.87 -25.13
C ALA A 6 -11.32 -14.55 -26.33
N LYS A 7 -11.24 -15.89 -26.42
CA LYS A 7 -11.96 -16.65 -27.44
C LYS A 7 -13.48 -16.50 -27.33
N ASN A 8 -14.03 -16.54 -26.11
CA ASN A 8 -15.48 -16.49 -25.92
C ASN A 8 -16.10 -15.12 -26.20
N TYR A 9 -15.40 -14.02 -25.90
CA TYR A 9 -15.94 -12.66 -26.02
C TYR A 9 -15.51 -11.93 -27.28
N LEU A 10 -14.30 -12.22 -27.77
CA LEU A 10 -13.67 -11.48 -28.86
C LEU A 10 -13.39 -12.36 -30.09
N ASP A 11 -13.69 -13.66 -30.02
CA ASP A 11 -13.43 -14.65 -31.08
C ASP A 11 -11.97 -14.71 -31.55
N ILE A 12 -11.03 -14.48 -30.61
CA ILE A 12 -9.58 -14.56 -30.87
C ILE A 12 -8.93 -15.66 -30.04
N GLU A 13 -8.02 -16.41 -30.66
CA GLU A 13 -7.27 -17.49 -29.99
C GLU A 13 -5.86 -17.07 -29.54
N SER A 14 -5.27 -16.08 -30.22
CA SER A 14 -3.91 -15.60 -29.97
C SER A 14 -3.71 -14.16 -30.46
N HIS A 15 -2.81 -13.44 -29.79
CA HIS A 15 -2.33 -12.14 -30.25
C HIS A 15 -0.87 -11.94 -29.81
N ASP A 16 0.05 -11.89 -30.76
CA ASP A 16 1.50 -11.95 -30.46
C ASP A 16 1.98 -10.75 -29.63
N ASP A 17 1.46 -9.55 -29.89
CA ASP A 17 1.89 -8.35 -29.16
C ASP A 17 1.19 -8.16 -27.80
N LEU A 18 -0.12 -8.42 -27.73
CA LEU A 18 -0.93 -8.03 -26.56
C LEU A 18 -1.12 -9.16 -25.54
N PHE A 19 -1.20 -10.43 -25.96
CA PHE A 19 -1.42 -11.53 -25.01
C PHE A 19 -0.27 -11.69 -24.01
N PRO A 20 1.02 -11.64 -24.41
CA PRO A 20 2.11 -11.74 -23.45
C PRO A 20 2.08 -10.64 -22.39
N ILE A 21 1.66 -9.43 -22.78
CA ILE A 21 1.53 -8.28 -21.87
C ILE A 21 0.41 -8.53 -20.86
N VAL A 22 -0.76 -8.96 -21.34
CA VAL A 22 -1.91 -9.28 -20.48
C VAL A 22 -1.58 -10.43 -19.52
N GLU A 23 -0.99 -11.52 -20.01
CA GLU A 23 -0.64 -12.68 -19.17
C GLU A 23 0.36 -12.29 -18.07
N LYS A 24 1.37 -11.47 -18.41
CA LYS A 24 2.31 -10.94 -17.43
C LYS A 24 1.61 -10.10 -16.37
N LEU A 25 0.79 -9.13 -16.78
CA LEU A 25 0.10 -8.23 -15.86
C LEU A 25 -0.89 -8.98 -14.96
N LEU A 26 -1.64 -9.93 -15.50
CA LEU A 26 -2.54 -10.79 -14.72
C LEU A 26 -1.80 -11.63 -13.66
N GLY A 27 -0.53 -11.97 -13.89
CA GLY A 27 0.31 -12.63 -12.89
C GLY A 27 0.83 -11.70 -11.79
N GLU A 28 0.87 -10.39 -12.05
CA GLU A 28 1.37 -9.36 -11.14
C GLU A 28 0.23 -8.67 -10.35
N THR A 29 -1.02 -8.80 -10.80
CA THR A 29 -2.18 -8.13 -10.19
C THR A 29 -3.21 -9.12 -9.62
N ASN A 30 -3.78 -8.81 -8.46
CA ASN A 30 -4.92 -9.54 -7.90
C ASN A 30 -6.25 -9.02 -8.49
N ILE A 31 -6.52 -9.36 -9.75
CA ILE A 31 -7.80 -9.05 -10.42
C ILE A 31 -8.70 -10.29 -10.48
N THR A 32 -10.01 -10.11 -10.38
CA THR A 32 -10.93 -11.26 -10.44
C THR A 32 -11.19 -11.69 -11.89
N PRO A 33 -11.53 -12.96 -12.13
CA PRO A 33 -11.95 -13.41 -13.46
C PRO A 33 -13.15 -12.63 -14.02
N ALA A 34 -14.02 -12.09 -13.17
CA ALA A 34 -15.17 -11.29 -13.58
C ALA A 34 -14.74 -9.92 -14.11
N ASP A 35 -13.82 -9.24 -13.42
CA ASP A 35 -13.26 -7.96 -13.89
C ASP A 35 -12.54 -8.14 -15.24
N VAL A 36 -11.80 -9.24 -15.41
CA VAL A 36 -11.15 -9.57 -16.68
C VAL A 36 -12.20 -9.77 -17.78
N ALA A 37 -13.31 -10.45 -17.49
CA ALA A 37 -14.39 -10.64 -18.45
C ALA A 37 -15.08 -9.32 -18.81
N GLU A 38 -15.34 -8.44 -17.84
CA GLU A 38 -15.94 -7.11 -18.07
C GLU A 38 -15.09 -6.27 -19.02
N ASN A 39 -13.76 -6.27 -18.84
CA ASN A 39 -12.84 -5.53 -19.74
C ASN A 39 -12.73 -6.16 -21.15
N LEU A 40 -13.06 -7.45 -21.28
CA LEU A 40 -13.07 -8.16 -22.57
C LEU A 40 -14.41 -8.08 -23.29
N MET A 41 -15.48 -7.66 -22.60
CA MET A 41 -16.77 -7.44 -23.25
C MET A 41 -16.71 -6.14 -24.07
N PRO A 42 -17.01 -6.19 -25.38
CA PRO A 42 -17.10 -4.99 -26.19
C PRO A 42 -18.20 -4.05 -25.66
N ASN A 43 -17.90 -2.77 -25.50
CA ASN A 43 -18.84 -1.74 -25.09
C ASN A 43 -19.84 -1.38 -26.21
N SER A 44 -19.51 -1.71 -27.45
CA SER A 44 -20.34 -1.47 -28.63
C SER A 44 -20.13 -2.58 -29.66
N ILE A 45 -21.11 -2.77 -30.53
CA ILE A 45 -21.07 -3.73 -31.65
C ILE A 45 -19.92 -3.41 -32.62
N THR A 46 -19.47 -2.16 -32.67
CA THR A 46 -18.39 -1.70 -33.55
C THR A 46 -17.01 -1.69 -32.89
N GLU A 47 -16.92 -2.06 -31.61
CA GLU A 47 -15.65 -2.06 -30.88
C GLU A 47 -14.83 -3.30 -31.25
N ASP A 48 -13.57 -3.08 -31.63
CA ASP A 48 -12.66 -4.14 -32.06
C ASP A 48 -12.01 -4.85 -30.86
N PHE A 49 -11.60 -6.11 -31.06
CA PHE A 49 -10.91 -6.89 -30.03
C PHE A 49 -9.65 -6.20 -29.53
N GLU A 50 -8.94 -5.47 -30.40
CA GLU A 50 -7.69 -4.80 -30.05
C GLU A 50 -7.96 -3.67 -29.04
N THR A 51 -9.08 -2.96 -29.20
CA THR A 51 -9.53 -1.94 -28.26
C THR A 51 -9.87 -2.55 -26.89
N CYS A 52 -10.58 -3.68 -26.87
CA CYS A 52 -10.92 -4.39 -25.63
C CYS A 52 -9.65 -4.85 -24.89
N LEU A 53 -8.67 -5.40 -25.61
CA LEU A 53 -7.39 -5.82 -25.03
C LEU A 53 -6.57 -4.63 -24.50
N LYS A 54 -6.53 -3.51 -25.22
CA LYS A 54 -5.85 -2.28 -24.77
C LYS A 54 -6.50 -1.71 -23.50
N ASN A 55 -7.82 -1.74 -23.43
CA ASN A 55 -8.57 -1.32 -22.23
C ASN A 55 -8.23 -2.21 -21.04
N LEU A 56 -8.22 -3.53 -21.22
CA LEU A 56 -7.80 -4.48 -20.18
C LEU A 56 -6.36 -4.19 -19.70
N ILE A 57 -5.41 -3.97 -20.61
CA ILE A 57 -4.02 -3.65 -20.25
C ILE A 57 -3.95 -2.37 -19.41
N HIS A 58 -4.70 -1.33 -19.79
CA HIS A 58 -4.73 -0.08 -19.05
C HIS A 58 -5.29 -0.29 -17.63
N SER A 59 -6.42 -0.99 -17.50
CA SER A 59 -7.01 -1.34 -16.20
C SER A 59 -6.03 -2.10 -15.30
N LEU A 60 -5.31 -3.07 -15.86
CA LEU A 60 -4.31 -3.85 -15.13
C LEU A 60 -3.10 -3.00 -14.69
N GLN A 61 -2.64 -2.08 -15.52
CA GLN A 61 -1.55 -1.16 -15.15
C GLN A 61 -1.96 -0.22 -14.01
N ILE A 62 -3.19 0.27 -14.03
CA ILE A 62 -3.72 1.10 -12.94
C ILE A 62 -3.81 0.27 -11.65
N ALA A 63 -4.35 -0.94 -11.72
CA ALA A 63 -4.47 -1.83 -10.56
C ALA A 63 -3.11 -2.17 -9.96
N LYS A 64 -2.10 -2.45 -10.81
CA LYS A 64 -0.72 -2.69 -10.38
C LYS A 64 -0.16 -1.47 -9.64
N LYS A 65 -0.26 -0.28 -10.25
CA LYS A 65 0.29 0.94 -9.66
C LYS A 65 -0.39 1.29 -8.33
N ALA A 66 -1.71 1.12 -8.25
CA ALA A 66 -2.45 1.33 -7.01
C ALA A 66 -1.98 0.38 -5.88
N ALA A 67 -1.67 -0.87 -6.21
CA ALA A 67 -1.12 -1.81 -5.24
C ALA A 67 0.30 -1.42 -4.77
N GLU A 68 1.16 -0.96 -5.68
CA GLU A 68 2.51 -0.47 -5.36
C GLU A 68 2.46 0.80 -4.48
N ASP A 69 1.59 1.75 -4.80
CA ASP A 69 1.42 3.00 -4.04
C ASP A 69 0.87 2.74 -2.61
N GLU A 70 -0.09 1.83 -2.46
CA GLU A 70 -0.60 1.40 -1.14
C GLU A 70 0.48 0.70 -0.30
N GLU A 71 1.33 -0.14 -0.91
CA GLU A 71 2.44 -0.78 -0.19
C GLU A 71 3.48 0.24 0.27
N ALA A 72 3.81 1.24 -0.56
CA ALA A 72 4.72 2.32 -0.21
C ALA A 72 4.17 3.17 0.95
N LYS A 73 2.87 3.45 0.96
CA LYS A 73 2.23 4.23 2.02
C LYS A 73 2.17 3.47 3.35
N LYS A 74 1.91 2.16 3.31
CA LYS A 74 1.95 1.30 4.52
C LYS A 74 3.35 1.21 5.14
N LYS A 75 4.41 1.17 4.33
CA LYS A 75 5.79 1.19 4.86
C LYS A 75 6.14 2.50 5.54
N ALA A 76 5.67 3.64 5.01
CA ALA A 76 5.91 4.94 5.63
C ALA A 76 5.16 5.13 6.97
N GLU A 77 3.95 4.56 7.11
CA GLU A 77 3.17 4.67 8.34
C GLU A 77 3.72 3.80 9.47
N ASP A 78 4.28 2.62 9.17
CA ASP A 78 4.93 1.75 10.16
C ASP A 78 6.21 2.37 10.74
N GLU A 79 6.98 3.11 9.92
CA GLU A 79 8.20 3.79 10.35
C GLU A 79 7.91 5.02 11.25
N GLU A 80 6.83 5.77 10.99
CA GLU A 80 6.43 6.91 11.83
C GLU A 80 5.85 6.46 13.19
N ALA A 81 5.16 5.32 13.23
CA ALA A 81 4.63 4.75 14.47
C ALA A 81 5.76 4.30 15.42
N GLN A 82 6.85 3.74 14.90
CA GLN A 82 8.00 3.32 15.70
C GLN A 82 8.80 4.51 16.26
N PHE A 83 8.91 5.61 15.51
CA PHE A 83 9.62 6.82 15.97
C PHE A 83 8.92 7.57 17.11
N LYS A 84 7.57 7.55 17.17
CA LYS A 84 6.81 8.19 18.27
C LYS A 84 6.93 7.40 19.57
N VAL A 85 6.92 6.07 19.52
CA VAL A 85 7.05 5.22 20.72
C VAL A 85 8.44 5.36 21.38
N GLU A 86 9.50 5.49 20.59
CA GLU A 86 10.87 5.64 21.11
C GLU A 86 11.07 7.01 21.81
N LYS A 87 10.45 8.06 21.30
CA LYS A 87 10.59 9.43 21.82
C LYS A 87 9.85 9.63 23.15
N ASP A 88 8.65 9.09 23.29
CA ASP A 88 7.89 9.11 24.55
C ASP A 88 8.63 8.37 25.68
N LYS A 89 9.33 7.28 25.37
CA LYS A 89 10.08 6.51 26.36
C LYS A 89 11.34 7.25 26.87
N GLN A 90 12.01 8.03 26.01
CA GLN A 90 13.17 8.84 26.42
C GLN A 90 12.79 10.08 27.24
N GLU A 91 11.60 10.66 27.07
CA GLU A 91 11.17 11.82 27.84
C GLU A 91 10.81 11.45 29.30
N LEU A 92 10.13 10.31 29.49
CA LEU A 92 9.78 9.78 30.82
C LEU A 92 11.01 9.48 31.69
N THR A 93 12.09 8.95 31.10
CA THR A 93 13.32 8.62 31.85
C THR A 93 14.09 9.85 32.33
N GLN A 94 14.06 10.95 31.58
CA GLN A 94 14.76 12.19 31.95
C GLN A 94 14.03 12.98 33.05
N GLN A 95 12.70 12.90 33.08
CA GLN A 95 11.91 13.58 34.11
C GLN A 95 12.05 12.90 35.49
N GLU A 96 12.18 11.57 35.54
CA GLU A 96 12.36 10.84 36.81
C GLU A 96 13.72 11.09 37.48
N VAL A 97 14.78 11.33 36.69
CA VAL A 97 16.12 11.66 37.21
C VAL A 97 16.16 13.07 37.80
N LYS A 98 15.41 14.01 37.23
CA LYS A 98 15.39 15.41 37.68
C LYS A 98 14.65 15.60 39.01
N VAL A 99 13.64 14.77 39.29
CA VAL A 99 12.88 14.81 40.56
C VAL A 99 13.73 14.32 41.74
N LYS A 100 14.63 13.36 41.53
CA LYS A 100 15.49 12.81 42.62
C LYS A 100 16.61 13.75 43.06
N ALA A 101 17.00 14.73 42.23
CA ALA A 101 18.08 15.67 42.54
C ALA A 101 17.65 16.85 43.44
N ASN A 102 16.37 17.22 43.45
CA ASN A 102 15.88 18.40 44.19
C ASN A 102 15.42 18.10 45.64
N GLY A 103 15.47 16.84 46.09
CA GLY A 103 14.95 16.43 47.41
C GLY A 103 15.95 16.46 48.58
N ILE A 104 17.18 16.97 48.42
CA ILE A 104 18.25 16.86 49.45
C ILE A 104 18.61 18.21 50.11
N LEU A 105 17.86 19.30 49.89
CA LEU A 105 18.20 20.61 50.47
C LEU A 105 17.08 21.22 51.34
N GLU A 106 16.51 20.43 52.25
CA GLU A 106 15.85 20.99 53.44
C GLU A 106 16.18 20.15 54.68
N GLU A 107 17.27 20.46 55.38
CA GLU A 107 17.25 20.38 56.85
C GLU A 107 18.31 21.28 57.50
N LYS A 108 17.84 22.00 58.53
CA LYS A 108 18.56 22.78 59.57
C LYS A 108 19.00 24.20 59.22
N VAL A 109 17.99 25.06 59.17
CA VAL A 109 18.03 26.33 59.93
C VAL A 109 17.63 26.03 61.38
N GLU A 110 18.16 26.82 62.31
CA GLU A 110 17.65 27.06 63.67
C GLU A 110 18.19 26.20 64.83
N ASN A 111 19.14 26.79 65.57
CA ASN A 111 18.89 27.13 66.98
C ASN A 111 19.96 28.11 67.48
N GLY A 112 19.56 29.36 67.68
CA GLY A 112 20.12 30.17 68.76
C GLY A 112 19.31 29.90 70.03
N VAL A 113 19.94 30.02 71.20
CA VAL A 113 19.38 30.63 72.43
C VAL A 113 20.46 30.57 73.53
N HIS A 114 20.71 31.76 74.09
CA HIS A 114 21.40 32.13 75.35
C HIS A 114 22.92 31.95 75.47
#